data_AF-A0AAV7R890-F1
#
_entry.id   AF-A0AAV7R890-F1
#
_cell.length_a   1.000
_cell.length_b   1.000
_cell.length_c   1.000
_cell.angle_alpha   90.00
_cell.angle_beta   90.00
_cell.angle_gamma   90.00
#
_symmetry.space_group_name_H-M   'P 1'
#
loop_
_entity.id
_entity.type
_entity.pdbx_description
1 polymer ?
#
loop_
_entity_poly.entity_id
_entity_poly.type
_entity_poly.pdbx_seq_one_letter_code
_entity_poly.pdbx_strand_id
1 'polypeptide(L)'
;MRSDNRRAQLATRKLQSTVRKVAKMCSTIVNRMTNLDIRTSALETDVGAEKGLTKTHAARLVDIQWKLENQENRQRQNNLRVLEVPEGKRGKDVRSFLMDLLQSAFPELHVGTDLVRSRGPIEP
;
A
#
# COMPACT_ATOMS: atom_id res chain seq x y z
N MET A 1 71.31 27.22 27.78
CA MET A 1 70.82 26.43 28.93
C MET A 1 69.55 27.00 29.58
N ARG A 2 69.55 28.18 30.25
CA ARG A 2 68.30 28.70 30.88
C ARG A 2 67.21 29.12 29.88
N SER A 3 67.60 29.64 28.72
CA SER A 3 66.70 30.03 27.61
C SER A 3 65.98 28.82 26.98
N ASP A 4 66.73 27.73 26.78
CA ASP A 4 66.23 26.52 26.10
C ASP A 4 65.27 25.75 27.00
N ASN A 5 65.55 25.71 28.30
CA ASN A 5 64.64 25.14 29.30
C ASN A 5 63.30 25.91 29.36
N ARG A 6 63.32 27.25 29.23
CA ARG A 6 62.10 28.07 29.21
C ARG A 6 61.28 27.84 27.93
N ARG A 7 61.94 27.67 26.77
CA ARG A 7 61.26 27.32 25.50
C ARG A 7 60.63 25.92 25.57
N ALA A 8 61.34 24.95 26.14
CA ALA A 8 60.83 23.60 26.35
C ALA A 8 59.57 23.63 27.25
N GLN A 9 59.61 24.34 28.39
CA GLN A 9 58.45 24.48 29.28
C GLN A 9 57.24 25.14 28.60
N LEU A 10 57.46 26.14 27.74
CA LEU A 10 56.39 26.78 26.98
C LEU A 10 55.79 25.83 25.94
N ALA A 11 56.62 25.03 25.26
CA ALA A 11 56.16 24.00 24.32
C ALA A 11 55.34 22.91 25.05
N THR A 12 55.81 22.43 26.20
CA THR A 12 55.07 21.46 27.03
C THR A 12 53.72 22.01 27.48
N ARG A 13 53.64 23.27 27.91
CA ARG A 13 52.37 23.92 28.28
C ARG A 13 51.41 24.03 27.10
N LYS A 14 51.91 24.39 25.92
CA LYS A 14 51.11 24.42 24.68
C LYS A 14 50.58 23.03 24.36
N LEU A 15 51.43 22.00 24.36
CA LEU A 15 51.03 20.62 24.13
C LEU A 15 49.96 20.16 25.14
N GLN A 16 50.15 20.42 26.43
CA GLN A 16 49.14 20.12 27.46
C GLN A 16 47.81 20.81 27.18
N SER A 17 47.83 22.07 26.74
CA SER A 17 46.60 22.79 26.38
C SER A 17 45.89 22.19 25.17
N THR A 18 46.65 21.77 24.16
CA THR A 18 46.10 21.13 22.95
C THR A 18 45.53 19.76 23.29
N VAL A 19 46.24 18.95 24.09
CA VAL A 19 45.75 17.64 24.54
C VAL A 19 44.45 17.78 25.32
N ARG A 20 44.34 18.77 26.21
CA ARG A 20 43.07 19.04 26.93
C ARG A 20 41.93 19.43 25.99
N LYS A 21 42.21 20.25 24.97
CA LYS A 21 41.20 20.62 23.96
C LYS A 21 40.75 19.40 23.17
N VAL A 22 41.67 18.58 22.71
CA VAL A 22 41.38 17.33 21.98
C VAL A 22 40.57 16.39 22.87
N ALA A 23 40.95 16.18 24.12
CA ALA A 23 40.20 15.34 25.06
C ALA A 23 38.75 15.83 25.24
N LYS A 24 38.54 17.14 25.37
CA LYS A 24 37.20 17.73 25.46
C LYS A 24 36.39 17.53 24.17
N MET A 25 37.02 17.69 23.00
CA MET A 25 36.38 17.45 21.71
C MET A 25 35.98 15.97 21.56
N CYS A 26 36.88 15.04 21.91
CA CYS A 26 36.58 13.61 21.89
C CYS A 26 35.42 13.26 22.81
N SER A 27 35.41 13.77 24.05
CA SER A 27 34.28 13.56 24.97
C SER A 27 32.95 14.11 24.41
N THR A 28 32.99 15.27 23.76
CA THR A 28 31.80 15.85 23.12
C THR A 28 31.31 14.98 21.96
N ILE A 29 32.22 14.46 21.14
CA ILE A 29 31.90 13.59 20.01
C ILE A 29 31.29 12.27 20.51
N VAL A 30 31.88 11.66 21.55
CA VAL A 30 31.35 10.43 22.16
C VAL A 30 29.92 10.66 22.63
N ASN A 31 29.64 11.72 23.38
CA ASN A 31 28.29 12.01 23.85
C ASN A 31 27.29 12.23 22.70
N ARG A 32 27.72 12.92 21.63
CA ARG A 32 26.88 13.11 20.45
C ARG A 32 26.60 11.80 19.73
N MET A 33 27.60 10.93 19.63
CA MET A 33 27.47 9.62 19.00
C MET A 33 26.53 8.72 19.78
N THR A 34 26.66 8.66 21.11
CA THR A 34 25.72 7.92 21.97
C THR A 34 24.29 8.41 21.81
N ASN A 35 24.07 9.72 21.73
CA ASN A 35 22.73 10.27 21.50
C ASN A 35 22.18 9.93 20.10
N LEU A 36 23.04 9.87 19.09
CA LEU A 36 22.65 9.45 17.74
C LEU A 36 22.29 7.96 17.71
N ASP A 37 23.06 7.12 18.38
CA ASP A 37 22.77 5.67 18.46
C ASP A 37 21.41 5.43 19.12
N ILE A 38 21.14 6.06 20.26
CA ILE A 38 19.83 5.95 20.96
C ILE A 38 18.67 6.36 20.04
N ARG A 39 18.82 7.50 19.34
CA ARG A 39 17.79 7.98 18.40
C ARG A 39 17.62 7.05 17.21
N THR A 40 18.70 6.49 16.72
CA THR A 40 18.68 5.56 15.57
C THR A 40 17.99 4.27 15.96
N SER A 41 18.29 3.70 17.12
CA SER A 41 17.62 2.49 17.62
C SER A 41 16.12 2.71 17.86
N ALA A 42 15.72 3.88 18.37
CA ALA A 42 14.31 4.23 18.50
C ALA A 42 13.62 4.30 17.12
N LEU A 43 14.23 5.00 16.16
CA LEU A 43 13.69 5.10 14.80
C LEU A 43 13.60 3.75 14.09
N GLU A 44 14.58 2.87 14.26
CA GLU A 44 14.56 1.52 13.69
C GLU A 44 13.40 0.69 14.25
N THR A 45 13.11 0.84 15.55
CA THR A 45 11.98 0.18 16.22
C THR A 45 10.66 0.69 15.67
N ASP A 46 10.49 2.01 15.57
CA ASP A 46 9.26 2.64 15.05
C ASP A 46 9.01 2.26 13.59
N VAL A 47 10.06 2.31 12.75
CA VAL A 47 9.97 1.91 11.34
C VAL A 47 9.62 0.43 11.21
N GLY A 48 10.11 -0.43 12.10
CA GLY A 48 9.73 -1.84 12.16
C GLY A 48 8.24 -2.03 12.43
N ALA A 49 7.70 -1.31 13.41
CA ALA A 49 6.28 -1.34 13.76
C ALA A 49 5.39 -0.84 12.61
N GLU A 50 5.74 0.30 12.01
CA GLU A 50 5.00 0.89 10.88
C GLU A 50 5.00 -0.01 9.64
N LYS A 51 6.13 -0.67 9.34
CA LYS A 51 6.19 -1.67 8.27
C LYS A 51 5.26 -2.86 8.55
N GLY A 52 5.14 -3.28 9.80
CA GLY A 52 4.20 -4.31 10.23
C GLY A 52 2.75 -3.92 9.97
N LEU A 53 2.36 -2.73 10.44
CA LEU A 53 1.02 -2.17 10.24
C LEU A 53 0.68 -2.01 8.75
N THR A 54 1.63 -1.50 7.96
CA THR A 54 1.46 -1.32 6.51
C THR A 54 1.16 -2.65 5.82
N LYS A 55 1.88 -3.74 6.17
CA LYS A 55 1.60 -5.08 5.62
C LYS A 55 0.21 -5.58 6.02
N THR A 56 -0.19 -5.39 7.28
CA THR A 56 -1.52 -5.76 7.76
C THR A 56 -2.62 -5.00 7.04
N HIS A 57 -2.44 -3.69 6.83
CA HIS A 57 -3.41 -2.87 6.09
C HIS A 57 -3.49 -3.26 4.62
N ALA A 58 -2.36 -3.54 3.96
CA ALA A 58 -2.35 -4.03 2.58
C ALA A 58 -3.13 -5.34 2.44
N ALA A 59 -2.94 -6.29 3.36
CA ALA A 59 -3.68 -7.55 3.36
C ALA A 59 -5.19 -7.33 3.56
N ARG A 60 -5.59 -6.42 4.46
CA ARG A 60 -7.00 -6.06 4.68
C ARG A 60 -7.64 -5.41 3.46
N LEU A 61 -6.92 -4.55 2.74
CA LEU A 61 -7.43 -3.92 1.52
C LEU A 61 -7.73 -4.97 0.44
N VAL A 62 -6.83 -5.94 0.24
CA VAL A 62 -7.06 -7.04 -0.71
C VAL A 62 -8.28 -7.87 -0.31
N ASP A 63 -8.42 -8.21 0.98
CA ASP A 63 -9.60 -8.96 1.48
C ASP A 63 -10.91 -8.18 1.28
N ILE A 64 -10.92 -6.87 1.58
CA ILE A 64 -12.09 -6.02 1.38
C ILE A 64 -12.44 -5.92 -0.11
N GLN A 65 -11.44 -5.73 -0.97
CA GLN A 65 -11.66 -5.67 -2.41
C GLN A 65 -12.28 -6.97 -2.93
N TRP A 66 -11.75 -8.13 -2.53
CA TRP A 66 -12.30 -9.42 -2.91
C TRP A 66 -13.74 -9.61 -2.42
N LYS A 67 -14.04 -9.17 -1.19
CA LYS A 67 -15.41 -9.20 -0.64
C LYS A 67 -16.35 -8.29 -1.44
N LEU A 68 -15.90 -7.11 -1.83
CA LEU A 68 -16.68 -6.15 -2.62
C LEU A 68 -16.99 -6.72 -4.01
N GLU A 69 -15.97 -7.22 -4.72
CA GLU A 69 -16.13 -7.84 -6.03
C GLU A 69 -17.11 -9.02 -5.97
N ASN A 70 -17.00 -9.86 -4.94
CA ASN A 70 -17.95 -10.96 -4.73
C ASN A 70 -19.37 -10.47 -4.46
N GLN A 71 -19.55 -9.43 -3.67
CA GLN A 71 -20.87 -8.86 -3.40
C GLN A 71 -21.46 -8.24 -4.67
N GLU A 72 -20.69 -7.48 -5.44
CA GLU A 72 -21.14 -6.93 -6.71
C GLU A 72 -21.53 -8.03 -7.70
N ASN A 73 -20.72 -9.09 -7.80
CA ASN A 73 -21.00 -10.22 -8.66
C ASN A 73 -22.26 -10.98 -8.23
N ARG A 74 -22.48 -11.16 -6.92
CA ARG A 74 -23.72 -11.77 -6.39
C ARG A 74 -24.95 -10.89 -6.65
N GLN A 75 -24.84 -9.58 -6.45
CA GLN A 75 -25.93 -8.65 -6.71
C GLN A 75 -26.29 -8.58 -8.20
N ARG A 76 -25.28 -8.55 -9.08
CA ARG A 76 -25.46 -8.51 -10.53
C ARG A 76 -25.64 -9.88 -11.14
N GLN A 77 -25.63 -10.96 -10.33
CA GLN A 77 -25.63 -12.32 -10.84
C GLN A 77 -26.79 -12.54 -11.80
N ASN A 78 -27.98 -12.00 -11.51
CA ASN A 78 -29.18 -12.18 -12.34
C ASN A 78 -29.43 -11.04 -13.34
N ASN A 79 -28.52 -10.06 -13.41
CA ASN A 79 -28.66 -8.95 -14.33
C ASN A 79 -28.11 -9.35 -15.70
N LEU A 80 -28.89 -9.08 -16.75
CA LEU A 80 -28.47 -9.23 -18.14
C LEU A 80 -28.29 -7.83 -18.74
N ARG A 81 -27.19 -7.63 -19.47
CA ARG A 81 -26.94 -6.37 -20.19
C ARG A 81 -27.22 -6.58 -21.67
N VAL A 82 -28.29 -5.95 -22.16
CA VAL A 82 -28.61 -5.93 -23.59
C VAL A 82 -27.88 -4.73 -24.19
N LEU A 83 -26.97 -4.98 -25.13
CA LEU A 83 -26.20 -3.97 -25.84
C LEU A 83 -26.78 -3.71 -27.23
N GLU A 84 -26.39 -2.59 -27.85
CA GLU A 84 -26.74 -2.25 -29.25
C GLU A 84 -28.24 -2.15 -29.56
N VAL A 85 -29.07 -1.84 -28.56
CA VAL A 85 -30.48 -1.55 -28.80
C VAL A 85 -30.62 -0.18 -29.48
N PRO A 86 -31.20 -0.08 -30.69
CA PRO A 86 -31.39 1.20 -31.37
C PRO A 86 -32.26 2.14 -30.53
N GLU A 87 -31.87 3.41 -30.46
CA GLU A 87 -32.63 4.44 -29.75
C GLU A 87 -34.05 4.55 -30.32
N GLY A 88 -35.06 4.65 -29.46
CA GLY A 88 -36.48 4.70 -29.86
C GLY A 88 -37.17 3.34 -30.05
N LYS A 89 -36.45 2.21 -30.18
CA LYS A 89 -37.07 0.86 -30.26
C LYS A 89 -37.67 0.37 -28.94
N ARG A 90 -37.26 0.96 -27.82
CA ARG A 90 -37.72 0.56 -26.47
C ARG A 90 -39.21 0.83 -26.23
N GLY A 91 -39.86 1.63 -27.08
CA GLY A 91 -41.26 2.04 -26.92
C GLY A 91 -41.50 2.76 -25.57
N LYS A 92 -42.72 2.64 -25.03
CA LYS A 92 -43.07 3.12 -23.68
C LYS A 92 -42.85 2.07 -22.58
N ASP A 93 -42.80 0.78 -22.92
CA ASP A 93 -42.68 -0.32 -21.96
C ASP A 93 -41.47 -1.21 -22.27
N VAL A 94 -40.53 -1.26 -21.32
CA VAL A 94 -39.33 -2.08 -21.38
C VAL A 94 -39.66 -3.57 -21.29
N ARG A 95 -40.74 -3.95 -20.59
CA ARG A 95 -41.13 -5.35 -20.43
C ARG A 95 -41.62 -5.93 -21.75
N SER A 96 -42.54 -5.25 -22.43
CA SER A 96 -42.99 -5.67 -23.77
C SER A 96 -41.83 -5.77 -24.76
N PHE A 97 -40.96 -4.76 -24.81
CA PHE A 97 -39.77 -4.78 -25.66
C PHE A 97 -38.88 -6.01 -25.40
N LEU A 98 -38.64 -6.35 -24.13
CA LEU A 98 -37.83 -7.52 -23.78
C LEU A 98 -38.49 -8.84 -24.16
N MET A 99 -39.82 -8.96 -24.03
CA MET A 99 -40.55 -10.18 -24.42
C MET A 99 -40.50 -10.39 -25.94
N ASP A 100 -40.73 -9.33 -26.72
CA ASP A 100 -40.64 -9.38 -28.17
C ASP A 100 -39.21 -9.73 -28.62
N LEU A 101 -38.20 -9.13 -27.97
CA LEU A 101 -36.80 -9.42 -28.23
C LEU A 101 -36.47 -10.88 -27.94
N LEU A 102 -36.85 -11.39 -26.77
CA LEU A 102 -36.60 -12.79 -26.38
C LEU A 102 -37.28 -13.77 -27.32
N GLN A 103 -38.52 -13.50 -27.73
CA GLN A 103 -39.27 -14.37 -28.63
C GLN A 103 -38.72 -14.36 -30.06
N SER A 104 -38.19 -13.22 -30.51
CA SER A 104 -37.51 -13.12 -31.80
C SER A 104 -36.15 -13.82 -31.82
N ALA A 105 -35.38 -13.72 -30.72
CA ALA A 105 -34.04 -14.27 -30.62
C ALA A 105 -34.03 -15.77 -30.28
N PHE A 106 -35.04 -16.23 -29.53
CA PHE A 106 -35.20 -17.61 -29.09
C PHE A 106 -36.64 -18.10 -29.34
N PRO A 107 -36.98 -18.43 -30.59
CA PRO A 107 -38.36 -18.83 -30.96
C PRO A 107 -38.84 -20.10 -30.24
N GLU A 108 -37.90 -20.94 -29.81
CA GLU A 108 -38.16 -22.19 -29.10
C GLU A 108 -38.35 -22.01 -27.59
N LEU A 109 -38.13 -20.79 -27.07
CA LEU A 109 -38.26 -20.52 -25.65
C LEU A 109 -39.74 -20.33 -25.29
N HIS A 110 -40.35 -21.38 -24.74
CA HIS A 110 -41.75 -21.37 -24.32
C HIS A 110 -41.88 -20.82 -22.89
N VAL A 111 -43.05 -20.27 -22.57
CA VAL A 111 -43.34 -19.81 -21.20
C VAL A 111 -43.29 -21.01 -20.26
N GLY A 112 -42.32 -21.04 -19.34
CA GLY A 112 -42.11 -22.15 -18.40
C GLY A 112 -40.88 -23.01 -18.69
N THR A 113 -40.04 -22.66 -19.68
CA THR A 113 -38.75 -23.35 -19.87
C THR A 113 -37.78 -23.04 -18.72
N ASP A 114 -37.31 -24.07 -18.02
CA ASP A 114 -36.29 -23.94 -16.99
C ASP A 114 -34.95 -23.50 -17.60
N LEU A 115 -34.54 -22.27 -17.29
CA LEU A 115 -33.26 -21.74 -17.70
C LEU A 115 -32.17 -22.21 -16.73
N VAL A 116 -31.39 -23.20 -17.14
CA VAL A 116 -30.22 -23.67 -16.39
C VAL A 116 -29.00 -22.82 -16.74
N ARG A 117 -28.38 -22.22 -15.73
CA ARG A 117 -27.08 -21.56 -15.88
C ARG A 117 -25.95 -22.58 -15.82
N SER A 118 -25.42 -22.98 -16.97
CA SER A 118 -24.13 -23.66 -17.04
C SER A 118 -23.00 -22.62 -17.06
N ARG A 119 -21.94 -22.84 -16.28
CA ARG A 119 -20.68 -22.11 -16.48
C ARG A 119 -20.04 -22.69 -17.74
N GLY A 120 -19.79 -21.86 -18.74
CA GLY A 120 -19.00 -22.26 -19.91
C GLY A 120 -17.61 -22.75 -19.51
N PRO A 121 -16.94 -23.55 -20.36
CA PRO A 121 -15.59 -24.03 -20.08
C PRO A 121 -14.66 -22.85 -19.83
N ILE A 122 -13.85 -22.94 -18.77
CA ILE A 122 -12.73 -22.04 -18.56
C ILE A 122 -11.67 -22.48 -19.57
N GLU A 123 -11.54 -21.74 -20.67
CA GLU A 123 -10.41 -21.94 -21.58
C GLU A 123 -9.10 -21.58 -20.84
N PRO A 124 -8.04 -22.40 -21.01
CA PRO A 124 -6.77 -22.27 -20.30
C PRO A 124 -5.97 -21.02 -20.66
#